data_AF-A0A3P7P4B4-F1
#
_entry.id   AF-A0A3P7P4B4-F1
#
_cell.length_a   1.000
_cell.length_b   1.000
_cell.length_c   1.000
_cell.angle_alpha   90.00
_cell.angle_beta   90.00
_cell.angle_gamma   90.00
#
_symmetry.space_group_name_H-M   'P 1'
#
loop_
_entity.id
_entity.type
_entity.pdbx_description
1 polymer ?
#
loop_
_entity_poly.entity_id
_entity_poly.type
_entity_poly.pdbx_seq_one_letter_code
_entity_poly.pdbx_strand_id
1 'polypeptide(L)'
;MEPVLPKQLLGPSESNSRVVQEPCVLVDVREFRSELPALLHRKGMKVIPLTLSIGDYILAPHICVERKSVSDLISSLNSGRLYQQCTAMARYYLNPVLLVEFSMPAHSKQTPYFKF
;
A
#
# COMPACT_ATOMS: atom_id res chain seq x y z
N MET A 1 -36.11 10.43 25.57
CA MET A 1 -37.09 10.19 24.50
C MET A 1 -36.45 10.67 23.21
N GLU A 2 -36.05 9.76 22.33
CA GLU A 2 -35.60 10.10 20.98
C GLU A 2 -36.83 10.37 20.09
N PRO A 3 -36.80 11.36 19.18
CA PRO A 3 -37.94 11.66 18.32
C PRO A 3 -38.08 10.60 17.22
N VAL A 4 -39.29 10.05 17.07
CA VAL A 4 -39.63 9.10 16.00
C VAL A 4 -39.96 9.89 14.72
N LEU A 5 -39.12 9.77 13.69
CA LEU A 5 -39.37 10.34 12.36
C LEU A 5 -40.46 9.55 11.61
N PRO A 6 -41.39 10.20 10.87
CA PRO A 6 -42.47 9.53 10.16
C PRO A 6 -41.98 8.61 9.04
N LYS A 7 -42.42 7.35 9.08
CA LYS A 7 -42.24 6.37 8.00
C LYS A 7 -43.27 6.63 6.89
N GLN A 8 -43.00 7.53 5.95
CA GLN A 8 -43.65 7.51 4.62
C GLN A 8 -43.05 8.58 3.68
N LEU A 9 -42.01 8.19 2.92
CA LEU A 9 -41.60 8.82 1.65
C LEU A 9 -40.56 7.95 0.91
N LEU A 10 -40.75 6.63 0.86
CA LEU A 10 -40.04 5.77 -0.10
C LEU A 10 -41.03 5.30 -1.17
N GLY A 11 -40.97 5.94 -2.34
CA GLY A 11 -41.53 5.40 -3.57
C GLY A 11 -40.71 4.19 -4.06
N PRO A 12 -41.29 3.30 -4.87
CA PRO A 12 -40.57 2.17 -5.42
C PRO A 12 -39.81 2.63 -6.67
N SER A 13 -38.47 2.69 -6.57
CA SER A 13 -37.45 2.53 -7.63
C SER A 13 -36.34 3.57 -7.51
N GLU A 14 -35.26 3.23 -6.80
CA GLU A 14 -33.94 3.66 -7.23
C GLU A 14 -32.99 2.47 -7.19
N SER A 15 -32.28 2.34 -8.30
CA SER A 15 -31.34 1.29 -8.66
C SER A 15 -30.51 0.77 -7.49
N ASN A 16 -30.31 -0.54 -7.45
CA ASN A 16 -29.20 -1.18 -6.73
C ASN A 16 -27.86 -0.81 -7.40
N SER A 17 -27.54 0.49 -7.47
CA SER A 17 -26.25 1.00 -7.88
C SER A 17 -25.30 0.64 -6.75
N ARG A 18 -24.57 -0.47 -6.94
CA ARG A 18 -23.36 -0.72 -6.15
C ARG A 18 -22.54 0.56 -6.26
N VAL A 19 -22.43 1.32 -5.17
CA VAL A 19 -21.48 2.43 -5.09
C VAL A 19 -20.12 1.78 -5.26
N VAL A 20 -19.59 1.83 -6.48
CA VAL A 20 -18.23 1.38 -6.76
C VAL A 20 -17.35 2.39 -6.04
N GLN A 21 -16.94 2.06 -4.82
CA GLN A 21 -15.95 2.87 -4.12
C GLN A 21 -14.67 2.82 -4.94
N GLU A 22 -14.20 4.01 -5.34
CA GLU A 22 -12.93 4.16 -6.01
C GLU A 22 -11.83 3.52 -5.13
N PRO A 23 -10.99 2.62 -5.68
CA PRO A 23 -9.93 1.99 -4.91
C PRO A 23 -9.01 3.04 -4.30
N CYS A 24 -8.89 3.05 -2.98
CA CYS A 24 -8.15 4.06 -2.24
C CYS A 24 -6.96 3.42 -1.51
N VAL A 25 -5.83 4.12 -1.51
CA VAL A 25 -4.63 3.73 -0.77
C VAL A 25 -4.12 4.92 0.05
N LEU A 26 -3.85 4.69 1.33
CA LEU A 26 -3.15 5.66 2.16
C LEU A 26 -1.65 5.43 1.99
N VAL A 27 -0.88 6.49 1.77
CA VAL A 27 0.55 6.40 1.48
C VAL A 27 1.31 7.32 2.43
N ASP A 28 2.36 6.80 3.04
CA ASP A 28 3.26 7.62 3.83
C ASP A 28 3.90 8.71 2.97
N VAL A 29 3.89 9.96 3.45
CA VAL A 29 4.44 11.11 2.72
C VAL A 29 5.90 10.93 2.29
N ARG A 30 6.69 10.12 3.01
CA ARG A 30 8.09 9.81 2.66
C ARG A 30 8.21 8.95 1.41
N GLU A 31 7.20 8.10 1.12
CA GLU A 31 7.19 7.24 -0.06
C GLU A 31 6.89 7.99 -1.37
N PHE A 32 6.44 9.25 -1.33
CA PHE A 32 6.28 10.05 -2.55
C PHE A 32 7.60 10.37 -3.26
N ARG A 33 8.74 9.99 -2.68
CA ARG A 33 10.06 10.00 -3.33
C ARG A 33 10.28 8.81 -4.28
N SER A 34 9.43 7.79 -4.21
CA SER A 34 9.46 6.61 -5.10
C SER A 34 8.46 6.74 -6.25
N GLU A 35 8.57 5.86 -7.25
CA GLU A 35 7.68 5.87 -8.42
C GLU A 35 6.29 5.26 -8.15
N LEU A 36 6.17 4.43 -7.10
CA LEU A 36 4.98 3.62 -6.86
C LEU A 36 3.71 4.46 -6.61
N PRO A 37 3.71 5.53 -5.78
CA PRO A 37 2.51 6.36 -5.59
C PRO A 37 2.00 6.98 -6.90
N ALA A 38 2.91 7.43 -7.77
CA ALA A 38 2.55 7.98 -9.07
C ALA A 38 1.96 6.90 -10.00
N LEU A 39 2.50 5.68 -9.96
CA LEU A 39 1.97 4.55 -10.73
C LEU A 39 0.56 4.15 -10.27
N LEU A 40 0.32 4.08 -8.95
CA LEU A 40 -0.99 3.77 -8.37
C LEU A 40 -2.05 4.79 -8.81
N HIS A 41 -1.70 6.09 -8.74
CA HIS A 41 -2.57 7.15 -9.22
C HIS A 41 -2.88 7.02 -10.73
N ARG A 42 -1.85 6.77 -11.56
CA ARG A 42 -2.05 6.53 -13.02
C ARG A 42 -2.91 5.31 -13.32
N LYS A 43 -3.02 4.35 -12.39
CA LYS A 43 -3.89 3.18 -12.51
C LYS A 43 -5.32 3.42 -12.01
N GLY A 44 -5.68 4.67 -11.70
CA GLY A 44 -7.03 5.05 -11.26
C GLY A 44 -7.31 4.74 -9.80
N MET A 45 -6.26 4.61 -8.97
CA MET A 45 -6.42 4.52 -7.53
C MET A 45 -6.34 5.91 -6.90
N LYS A 46 -7.24 6.19 -5.97
CA LYS A 46 -7.15 7.38 -5.12
C LYS A 46 -5.98 7.22 -4.14
N VAL A 47 -4.97 8.07 -4.28
CA VAL A 47 -3.79 8.09 -3.40
C VAL A 47 -3.94 9.21 -2.38
N ILE A 48 -4.00 8.86 -1.09
CA ILE A 48 -4.13 9.84 -0.01
C ILE A 48 -2.80 9.91 0.76
N PRO A 49 -2.09 11.06 0.72
CA PRO A 49 -0.87 11.25 1.50
C PRO A 49 -1.18 11.43 2.98
N LEU A 50 -0.53 10.66 3.85
CA LEU A 50 -0.58 10.80 5.31
C LEU A 50 0.80 10.59 5.92
N THR A 51 1.04 11.09 7.13
CA THR A 51 2.23 10.67 7.89
C THR A 51 1.86 9.43 8.70
N LEU A 52 2.41 8.29 8.32
CA LEU A 52 2.13 7.01 8.97
C LEU A 52 3.20 6.71 10.02
N SER A 53 2.76 6.27 11.20
CA SER A 53 3.67 5.80 12.24
C SER A 53 4.17 4.37 11.98
N ILE A 54 3.42 3.57 11.20
CA ILE A 54 3.68 2.15 10.95
C ILE A 54 3.36 1.84 9.48
N GLY A 55 4.33 1.24 8.79
CA GLY A 55 4.22 0.88 7.38
C GLY A 55 4.28 2.10 6.44
N ASP A 56 4.30 1.80 5.15
CA ASP A 56 4.46 2.76 4.06
C ASP A 56 3.16 2.95 3.26
N TYR A 57 2.35 1.88 3.15
CA TYR A 57 1.06 1.90 2.47
C TYR A 57 0.00 1.17 3.30
N ILE A 58 -1.20 1.75 3.40
CA ILE A 58 -2.36 1.08 3.98
C ILE A 58 -3.37 0.83 2.86
N LEU A 59 -3.53 -0.44 2.48
CA LEU A 59 -4.42 -0.87 1.39
C LEU A 59 -5.87 -1.05 1.89
N ALA A 60 -6.01 -1.40 3.16
CA ALA A 60 -7.27 -1.54 3.88
C ALA A 60 -7.00 -1.37 5.38
N PRO A 61 -8.02 -1.13 6.22
CA PRO A 61 -7.81 -0.92 7.66
C PRO A 61 -7.01 -2.02 8.38
N HIS A 62 -6.97 -3.23 7.81
CA HIS A 62 -6.31 -4.40 8.37
C HIS A 62 -5.07 -4.86 7.56
N ILE A 63 -4.70 -4.15 6.49
CA ILE A 63 -3.56 -4.48 5.62
C ILE A 63 -2.60 -3.30 5.55
N CYS A 64 -1.41 -3.48 6.12
CA CYS A 64 -0.29 -2.55 5.95
C CYS A 64 0.79 -3.18 5.07
N VAL A 65 1.50 -2.34 4.32
CA VAL A 65 2.64 -2.72 3.49
C VAL A 65 3.84 -1.90 3.91
N GLU A 66 4.96 -2.56 4.16
CA GLU A 66 6.30 -1.96 4.21
C GLU A 66 6.98 -2.26 2.88
N ARG A 67 7.48 -1.24 2.18
CA ARG A 67 8.19 -1.37 0.92
C ARG A 67 9.71 -1.33 1.19
N LYS A 68 10.44 -2.27 0.60
CA LYS A 68 11.90 -2.32 0.72
C LYS A 68 12.55 -2.55 -0.64
N SER A 69 13.54 -1.72 -0.97
CA SER A 69 14.52 -2.07 -2.01
C SER A 69 15.41 -3.22 -1.50
N VAL A 70 16.08 -3.94 -2.40
CA VAL A 70 17.03 -5.01 -2.00
C VAL A 70 18.14 -4.47 -1.11
N SER A 71 18.71 -3.30 -1.41
CA SER A 71 19.78 -2.70 -0.59
C SER A 71 19.28 -2.29 0.80
N ASP A 72 18.09 -1.71 0.90
CA ASP A 72 17.48 -1.38 2.20
C ASP A 72 17.07 -2.63 2.98
N LEU A 73 16.69 -3.71 2.30
CA LEU A 73 16.39 -4.98 2.95
C LEU A 73 17.64 -5.52 3.64
N ILE A 74 18.76 -5.60 2.93
CA ILE A 74 20.03 -6.09 3.47
C ILE A 74 20.48 -5.20 4.64
N SER A 75 20.47 -3.88 4.48
CA SER A 75 20.91 -2.96 5.54
C SER A 75 19.99 -3.00 6.78
N SER A 76 18.69 -3.13 6.59
CA SER A 76 17.71 -3.22 7.68
C SER A 76 17.74 -4.55 8.42
N LEU A 77 18.06 -5.66 7.73
CA LEU A 77 18.34 -6.94 8.36
C LEU A 77 19.60 -6.86 9.23
N ASN A 78 20.70 -6.35 8.68
CA ASN A 78 21.98 -6.26 9.40
C ASN A 78 21.91 -5.37 10.65
N SER A 79 21.10 -4.31 10.61
CA SER A 79 20.90 -3.41 11.75
C SER A 79 19.82 -3.86 12.73
N GLY A 80 19.07 -4.93 12.42
CA GLY A 80 17.89 -5.36 13.18
C GLY A 80 16.67 -4.44 13.02
N ARG A 81 16.77 -3.36 12.22
CA ARG A 81 15.68 -2.41 11.95
C ARG A 81 14.45 -3.11 11.37
N LEU A 82 14.64 -4.05 10.45
CA LEU A 82 13.52 -4.77 9.82
C LEU A 82 12.69 -5.53 10.85
N TYR A 83 13.33 -6.15 11.84
CA TYR A 83 12.63 -6.90 12.88
C TYR A 83 11.67 -5.99 13.65
N GLN A 84 12.13 -4.80 14.07
CA GLN A 84 11.30 -3.82 14.77
C GLN A 84 10.10 -3.37 13.92
N GLN A 85 10.33 -3.12 12.62
CA GLN A 85 9.27 -2.75 11.68
C GLN A 85 8.23 -3.87 11.55
N CYS A 86 8.66 -5.12 11.32
CA CYS A 86 7.77 -6.28 11.23
C CYS A 86 7.00 -6.53 12.53
N THR A 87 7.65 -6.42 13.69
CA THR A 87 6.98 -6.57 15.00
C THR A 87 5.92 -5.49 15.21
N ALA A 88 6.20 -4.24 14.84
CA ALA A 88 5.23 -3.17 14.91
C ALA A 88 4.05 -3.44 13.97
N MET A 89 4.30 -3.76 12.71
CA MET A 89 3.24 -4.10 11.74
C MET A 89 2.35 -5.24 12.22
N ALA A 90 2.94 -6.36 12.65
CA ALA A 90 2.21 -7.55 13.12
C ALA A 90 1.43 -7.31 14.43
N ARG A 91 1.78 -6.29 15.21
CA ARG A 91 1.03 -5.91 16.42
C ARG A 91 -0.27 -5.17 16.10
N TYR A 92 -0.26 -4.32 15.06
CA TYR A 92 -1.37 -3.38 14.79
C TYR A 92 -2.22 -3.76 13.57
N TYR A 93 -1.71 -4.60 12.68
CA TYR A 93 -2.42 -5.03 11.47
C TYR A 93 -2.56 -6.55 11.42
N LEU A 94 -3.72 -7.02 10.97
CA LEU A 94 -3.99 -8.45 10.80
C LEU A 94 -3.13 -9.05 9.67
N ASN A 95 -2.95 -8.29 8.59
CA ASN A 95 -2.26 -8.73 7.39
C ASN A 95 -1.08 -7.80 7.07
N PRO A 96 0.05 -7.93 7.79
CA PRO A 96 1.26 -7.18 7.45
C PRO A 96 1.94 -7.78 6.22
N VAL A 97 2.32 -6.93 5.26
CA VAL A 97 2.97 -7.33 4.01
C VAL A 97 4.33 -6.64 3.88
N LEU A 98 5.37 -7.41 3.59
CA LEU A 98 6.66 -6.86 3.19
C LEU A 98 6.77 -6.95 1.65
N LEU A 99 6.76 -5.81 0.98
CA LEU A 99 6.94 -5.71 -0.46
C LEU A 99 8.43 -5.49 -0.77
N VAL A 100 9.10 -6.50 -1.32
CA VAL A 100 10.50 -6.40 -1.73
C VAL A 100 10.57 -6.12 -3.24
N GLU A 101 11.18 -4.99 -3.59
CA GLU A 101 11.34 -4.56 -4.97
C GLU A 101 12.74 -4.87 -5.51
N PHE A 102 12.78 -5.56 -6.65
CA PHE A 102 14.01 -5.88 -7.36
C PHE A 102 14.18 -4.90 -8.53
N SER A 103 15.26 -4.12 -8.52
CA SER A 103 15.72 -3.45 -9.73
C SER A 103 16.42 -4.50 -10.59
N MET A 104 15.72 -5.04 -11.59
CA MET A 104 16.40 -5.79 -12.65
C MET A 104 17.36 -4.82 -13.34
N PRO A 105 18.66 -5.12 -13.44
CA PRO A 105 19.48 -4.43 -14.43
C PRO A 105 18.78 -4.63 -15.77
N ALA A 106 18.51 -3.54 -16.49
CA ALA A 106 18.03 -3.63 -17.86
C ALA A 106 18.91 -4.64 -18.57
N HIS A 107 18.31 -5.68 -19.17
CA HIS A 107 19.02 -6.73 -19.89
C HIS A 107 20.18 -6.09 -20.64
N SER A 108 21.40 -6.31 -20.16
CA SER A 108 22.59 -5.93 -20.90
C SER A 108 22.44 -6.65 -22.23
N LYS A 109 22.20 -5.89 -23.31
CA LYS A 109 22.30 -6.45 -24.65
C LYS A 109 23.65 -7.16 -24.72
N GLN A 110 23.62 -8.49 -24.83
CA GLN A 110 24.72 -9.40 -25.12
C GLN A 110 26.12 -8.98 -24.66
N THR A 111 26.65 -9.69 -23.66
CA THR A 111 28.09 -10.01 -23.66
C THR A 111 28.20 -11.53 -23.64
N PRO A 112 28.75 -12.18 -24.69
CA PRO A 112 29.02 -13.61 -24.65
C PRO A 112 30.30 -13.80 -23.84
N TYR A 113 30.18 -14.10 -22.55
CA TYR A 113 31.35 -14.54 -21.78
C TYR A 113 31.48 -16.06 -21.88
N PHE A 114 32.20 -16.51 -22.90
CA PHE A 114 33.08 -17.67 -22.81
C PHE A 114 34.51 -17.18 -22.55
N LYS A 115 35.10 -17.60 -21.41
CA LYS A 115 36.54 -17.62 -21.05
C LYS A 115 36.60 -18.10 -19.59
N PHE A 116 37.21 -19.21 -19.19
CA PHE A 116 37.92 -20.31 -19.82
C PHE A 116 37.34 -21.63 -19.29
#